data_AF-A0A958XKX9-F1
#
_entry.id   AF-A0A958XKX9-F1
#
_cell.length_a   1.000
_cell.length_b   1.000
_cell.length_c   1.000
_cell.angle_alpha   90.00
_cell.angle_beta   90.00
_cell.angle_gamma   90.00
#
_symmetry.space_group_name_H-M   'P 1'
#
loop_
_entity.id
_entity.type
_entity.pdbx_description
1 polymer ?
#
loop_
_entity_poly.entity_id
_entity_poly.type
_entity_poly.pdbx_seq_one_letter_code
_entity_poly.pdbx_strand_id
1 'polypeptide(L)'
;MQEIKELILLLHQHTRPVLQHHPLDFKPGPGLAPLYDGISQGLFTSDSEAVAKLFPGAMPDHPAYIDLKKTLRTALLDWITNFNARLLESNDLEYVYRECNKQWLVICCFSGENAHNLVLPLTHQLLEVAEKFEFTRMSIDMYALLCIQFCLGNHRDVTQCNVATQKHTYYQQLLEAEHTAEEQYINLNTLAANYKISRKKINQLAKTAHARLKKAMRKYKSYKLTLYGNLLGLLQHMSAGEARKVLQICSKTIRLFEQKPYNAGLPLQVFYYMQLVANIELGRLAAGLKALANCVRYVEPGSFNWFKFQELAFILLMHTQRYDKAFALLQEVARHPQLAALPDYARQSWQLYRQYLQALQHLGAPMAGADFAGMPPLQTFQNPSGKVVGLQCAQLVLDWLTHLQRGDFDALRLLSGQLARFAADHLKSPVAKRSYFFLKLLEEASNPDATPVNSRKYLARLAQIPVQVANQTLEMEVVRYEHLWKIIQKVLQNPESVKRNRASGA
;
A
#
# COMPACT_ATOMS: atom_id res chain seq x y z
N MET A 1 18.87 -18.31 -14.43
CA MET A 1 18.03 -19.21 -13.60
C MET A 1 16.84 -18.52 -12.91
N GLN A 2 17.02 -17.31 -12.39
CA GLN A 2 15.99 -16.61 -11.57
C GLN A 2 14.60 -16.51 -12.22
N GLU A 3 14.52 -16.14 -13.49
CA GLU A 3 13.25 -16.07 -14.24
C GLU A 3 12.47 -17.41 -14.23
N ILE A 4 13.16 -18.54 -14.42
CA ILE A 4 12.52 -19.88 -14.41
C ILE A 4 12.04 -20.23 -13.01
N LYS A 5 12.79 -19.86 -11.97
CA LYS A 5 12.35 -20.03 -10.56
C LYS A 5 11.06 -19.27 -10.30
N GLU A 6 10.96 -18.03 -10.76
CA GLU A 6 9.76 -17.22 -10.63
C GLU A 6 8.57 -17.84 -11.38
N LEU A 7 8.77 -18.32 -12.61
CA LEU A 7 7.75 -19.04 -13.37
C LEU A 7 7.25 -20.28 -12.60
N ILE A 8 8.15 -21.14 -12.13
CA ILE A 8 7.78 -22.36 -11.38
C ILE A 8 6.98 -22.02 -10.12
N LEU A 9 7.42 -21.00 -9.38
CA LEU A 9 6.74 -20.55 -8.16
C LEU A 9 5.31 -20.05 -8.46
N LEU A 10 5.13 -19.24 -9.50
CA LEU A 10 3.81 -18.77 -9.94
C LEU A 10 2.91 -19.95 -10.39
N LEU A 11 3.48 -20.92 -11.10
CA LEU A 11 2.77 -22.12 -11.50
C LEU A 11 2.28 -22.93 -10.30
N HIS A 12 3.13 -23.17 -9.31
CA HIS A 12 2.74 -23.90 -8.09
C HIS A 12 1.63 -23.20 -7.30
N GLN A 13 1.66 -21.87 -7.24
CA GLN A 13 0.64 -21.08 -6.52
C GLN A 13 -0.76 -21.15 -7.15
N HIS A 14 -0.85 -21.36 -8.46
CA HIS A 14 -2.10 -21.17 -9.21
C HIS A 14 -2.65 -22.43 -9.90
N THR A 15 -2.08 -23.62 -9.66
CA THR A 15 -2.48 -24.84 -10.40
C THR A 15 -2.79 -26.09 -9.58
N ARG A 16 -2.61 -26.08 -8.25
CA ARG A 16 -2.98 -27.22 -7.39
C ARG A 16 -4.36 -27.01 -6.76
N PRO A 17 -5.29 -28.00 -6.80
CA PRO A 17 -5.04 -29.45 -6.95
C PRO A 17 -5.77 -30.17 -8.13
N VAL A 18 -6.01 -29.54 -9.29
CA VAL A 18 -6.94 -30.10 -10.31
C VAL A 18 -6.30 -30.67 -11.58
N LEU A 19 -4.98 -30.60 -11.78
CA LEU A 19 -4.39 -31.10 -13.03
C LEU A 19 -3.74 -32.48 -12.85
N GLN A 20 -4.26 -33.46 -13.60
CA GLN A 20 -3.69 -34.80 -13.79
C GLN A 20 -2.43 -34.79 -14.69
N HIS A 21 -2.10 -33.65 -15.31
CA HIS A 21 -1.02 -33.53 -16.30
C HIS A 21 0.03 -32.49 -15.93
N HIS A 22 1.30 -32.89 -16.03
CA HIS A 22 2.48 -32.09 -15.72
C HIS A 22 2.79 -31.13 -16.89
N PRO A 23 3.37 -29.92 -16.65
CA PRO A 23 3.80 -29.01 -17.72
C PRO A 23 4.73 -29.63 -18.78
N LEU A 24 5.32 -30.79 -18.47
CA LEU A 24 6.28 -31.52 -19.31
C LEU A 24 5.66 -32.66 -20.11
N ASP A 25 4.36 -32.93 -19.94
CA ASP A 25 3.67 -34.03 -20.65
C ASP A 25 3.59 -33.79 -22.16
N PHE A 26 3.78 -32.54 -22.62
CA PHE A 26 3.60 -32.14 -24.02
C PHE A 26 4.91 -32.00 -24.82
N LYS A 27 6.09 -32.09 -24.17
CA LYS A 27 7.42 -32.20 -24.82
C LYS A 27 8.42 -32.97 -23.93
N PRO A 28 8.43 -34.31 -23.97
CA PRO A 28 9.37 -35.09 -23.17
C PRO A 28 10.77 -35.03 -23.80
N GLY A 29 11.66 -34.25 -23.19
CA GLY A 29 13.09 -34.29 -23.44
C GLY A 29 13.81 -34.86 -22.20
N PRO A 30 14.80 -35.76 -22.35
CA PRO A 30 15.42 -36.47 -21.23
C PRO A 30 16.05 -35.55 -20.17
N GLY A 31 16.38 -34.30 -20.50
CA GLY A 31 16.92 -33.30 -19.56
C GLY A 31 15.89 -32.33 -18.95
N LEU A 32 14.66 -32.25 -19.47
CA LEU A 32 13.70 -31.19 -19.08
C LEU A 32 13.12 -31.42 -17.69
N ALA A 33 12.70 -32.65 -17.39
CA ALA A 33 12.17 -33.02 -16.08
C ALA A 33 13.21 -32.89 -14.96
N PRO A 34 14.44 -33.41 -15.11
CA PRO A 34 15.50 -33.19 -14.14
C PRO A 34 15.81 -31.71 -13.87
N LEU A 35 15.81 -30.87 -14.91
CA LEU A 35 16.05 -29.43 -14.75
C LEU A 35 14.90 -28.75 -14.00
N TYR A 36 13.65 -29.05 -14.34
CA TYR A 36 12.47 -28.53 -13.64
C TYR A 36 12.45 -28.96 -12.17
N ASP A 37 12.59 -30.26 -11.91
CA ASP A 37 12.53 -30.83 -10.57
C ASP A 37 13.65 -30.25 -9.69
N GLY A 38 14.86 -30.19 -10.22
CA GLY A 38 16.01 -29.63 -9.50
C GLY A 38 15.84 -28.15 -9.17
N ILE A 39 15.25 -27.34 -10.04
CA ILE A 39 14.94 -25.94 -9.73
C ILE A 39 13.79 -25.84 -8.71
N SER A 40 12.73 -26.62 -8.89
CA SER A 40 11.53 -26.57 -8.05
C SER A 40 11.78 -26.99 -6.61
N GLN A 41 12.69 -27.95 -6.40
CA GLN A 41 13.10 -28.47 -5.09
C GLN A 41 14.24 -27.65 -4.47
N GLY A 42 14.73 -26.62 -5.16
CA GLY A 42 15.86 -25.80 -4.70
C GLY A 42 17.23 -26.48 -4.79
N LEU A 43 17.34 -27.61 -5.48
CA LEU A 43 18.60 -28.32 -5.73
C LEU A 43 19.52 -27.56 -6.70
N PHE A 44 18.93 -26.78 -7.61
CA PHE A 44 19.66 -25.91 -8.53
C PHE A 44 19.41 -24.45 -8.18
N THR A 45 20.40 -23.81 -7.59
CA THR A 45 20.36 -22.39 -7.24
C THR A 45 21.00 -21.51 -8.31
N SER A 46 21.96 -22.06 -9.06
CA SER A 46 22.69 -21.39 -10.15
C SER A 46 22.73 -22.22 -11.44
N ASP A 47 22.97 -21.54 -12.57
CA ASP A 47 23.13 -22.20 -13.87
C ASP A 47 24.33 -23.18 -13.85
N SER A 48 25.41 -22.85 -13.13
CA SER A 48 26.60 -23.72 -12.98
C SER A 48 26.30 -25.03 -12.25
N GLU A 49 25.46 -25.01 -11.21
CA GLU A 49 25.05 -26.21 -10.47
C GLU A 49 24.20 -27.15 -11.32
N ALA A 50 23.25 -26.59 -12.07
CA ALA A 50 22.42 -27.37 -12.99
C ALA A 50 23.27 -28.01 -14.10
N VAL A 51 24.23 -27.27 -14.67
CA VAL A 51 25.13 -27.80 -15.71
C VAL A 51 26.03 -28.90 -15.17
N ALA A 52 26.67 -28.69 -14.01
CA ALA A 52 27.53 -29.71 -13.41
C ALA A 52 26.81 -31.04 -13.17
N LYS A 53 25.51 -30.99 -12.88
CA LYS A 53 24.68 -32.18 -12.64
C LYS A 53 24.13 -32.81 -13.91
N LEU A 54 23.63 -32.01 -14.85
CA LEU A 54 22.94 -32.48 -16.06
C LEU A 54 23.90 -32.75 -17.22
N PHE A 55 25.04 -32.08 -17.25
CA PHE A 55 26.09 -32.20 -18.27
C PHE A 55 27.47 -32.25 -17.58
N PRO A 56 27.84 -33.39 -16.95
CA PRO A 56 29.11 -33.51 -16.24
C PRO A 56 30.31 -33.14 -17.11
N GLY A 57 31.18 -32.25 -16.60
CA GLY A 57 32.38 -31.78 -17.32
C GLY A 57 32.14 -30.63 -18.31
N ALA A 58 30.90 -30.17 -18.48
CA ALA A 58 30.58 -29.05 -19.33
C ALA A 58 30.67 -27.69 -18.60
N MET A 59 30.95 -26.63 -19.35
CA MET A 59 30.95 -25.26 -18.84
C MET A 59 29.51 -24.68 -18.81
N PRO A 60 29.23 -23.65 -17.98
CA PRO A 60 27.87 -23.10 -17.84
C PRO A 60 27.22 -22.56 -19.13
N ASP A 61 28.02 -22.26 -20.14
CA ASP A 61 27.64 -21.82 -21.49
C ASP A 61 27.45 -22.98 -22.48
N HIS A 62 27.40 -24.23 -22.01
CA HIS A 62 27.21 -25.40 -22.84
C HIS A 62 25.96 -25.26 -23.73
N PRO A 63 26.08 -25.35 -25.07
CA PRO A 63 24.98 -25.09 -26.00
C PRO A 63 23.73 -25.93 -25.73
N ALA A 64 23.89 -27.21 -25.36
CA ALA A 64 22.75 -28.08 -25.05
C ALA A 64 22.03 -27.66 -23.75
N TYR A 65 22.74 -27.10 -22.77
CA TYR A 65 22.11 -26.57 -21.57
C TYR A 65 21.33 -25.29 -21.86
N ILE A 66 21.87 -24.40 -22.70
CA ILE A 66 21.20 -23.16 -23.13
C ILE A 66 19.89 -23.51 -23.85
N ASP A 67 19.91 -24.47 -24.77
CA ASP A 67 18.73 -24.93 -25.48
C ASP A 67 17.71 -25.61 -24.57
N LEU A 68 18.18 -26.44 -23.63
CA LEU A 68 17.34 -27.08 -22.62
C LEU A 68 16.61 -26.05 -21.74
N LYS A 69 17.35 -25.05 -21.27
CA LYS A 69 16.81 -23.95 -20.46
C LYS A 69 15.80 -23.11 -21.24
N LYS A 70 16.09 -22.81 -22.51
CA LYS A 70 15.16 -22.11 -23.41
C LYS A 70 13.88 -22.91 -23.62
N THR A 71 14.01 -24.21 -23.86
CA THR A 71 12.89 -25.12 -24.06
C THR A 71 12.02 -25.22 -22.81
N LEU A 72 12.63 -25.34 -21.62
CA LEU A 72 11.90 -25.32 -20.35
C LEU A 72 11.14 -24.01 -20.16
N ARG A 73 11.80 -22.87 -20.41
CA ARG A 73 11.17 -21.55 -20.33
C ARG A 73 9.95 -21.45 -21.24
N THR A 74 10.07 -21.87 -22.50
CA THR A 74 8.95 -21.86 -23.45
C THR A 74 7.81 -22.76 -22.97
N ALA A 75 8.10 -23.99 -22.53
CA ALA A 75 7.07 -24.90 -22.03
C ALA A 75 6.33 -24.33 -20.81
N LEU A 76 7.03 -23.68 -19.88
CA LEU A 76 6.41 -23.03 -18.72
C LEU A 76 5.53 -21.83 -19.12
N LEU A 77 5.95 -21.04 -20.11
CA LEU A 77 5.18 -19.91 -20.64
C LEU A 77 3.91 -20.38 -21.37
N ASP A 78 4.00 -21.43 -22.18
CA ASP A 78 2.84 -22.01 -22.86
C ASP A 78 1.80 -22.50 -21.83
N TRP A 79 2.28 -23.06 -20.72
CA TRP A 79 1.43 -23.58 -19.66
C TRP A 79 0.75 -22.51 -18.79
N ILE A 80 1.23 -21.26 -18.78
CA ILE A 80 0.55 -20.13 -18.11
C ILE A 80 -0.90 -19.97 -18.60
N THR A 81 -1.17 -20.30 -19.86
CA THR A 81 -2.53 -20.25 -20.42
C THR A 81 -3.49 -21.21 -19.70
N ASN A 82 -2.98 -22.26 -19.06
CA ASN A 82 -3.75 -23.25 -18.30
C ASN A 82 -3.98 -22.88 -16.83
N PHE A 83 -3.60 -21.68 -16.37
CA PHE A 83 -3.85 -21.25 -14.98
C PHE A 83 -5.32 -21.44 -14.57
N ASN A 84 -5.61 -22.44 -13.74
CA ASN A 84 -6.97 -22.68 -13.27
C ASN A 84 -7.23 -21.78 -12.05
N ALA A 85 -7.82 -20.62 -12.29
CA ALA A 85 -8.01 -19.63 -11.23
C ALA A 85 -9.26 -19.91 -10.35
N ARG A 86 -9.62 -21.18 -10.13
CA ARG A 86 -10.72 -21.63 -9.24
C ARG A 86 -10.57 -21.23 -7.76
N LEU A 87 -9.48 -20.56 -7.39
CA LEU A 87 -9.22 -20.07 -6.03
C LEU A 87 -9.77 -18.66 -5.76
N LEU A 88 -10.33 -17.97 -6.77
CA LEU A 88 -10.91 -16.63 -6.65
C LEU A 88 -12.42 -16.70 -6.90
N GLU A 89 -13.20 -15.97 -6.10
CA GLU A 89 -14.66 -15.92 -6.25
C GLU A 89 -15.07 -15.36 -7.62
N SER A 90 -16.21 -15.80 -8.17
CA SER A 90 -16.70 -15.42 -9.51
C SER A 90 -16.93 -13.91 -9.73
N ASN A 91 -16.82 -13.08 -8.69
CA ASN A 91 -16.97 -11.63 -8.73
C ASN A 91 -15.63 -10.87 -8.54
N ASP A 92 -14.51 -11.58 -8.48
CA ASP A 92 -13.17 -10.99 -8.41
C ASP A 92 -12.76 -10.43 -9.78
N LEU A 93 -12.42 -9.13 -9.81
CA LEU A 93 -12.08 -8.41 -11.02
C LEU A 93 -10.84 -8.98 -11.74
N GLU A 94 -9.82 -9.41 -10.99
CA GLU A 94 -8.58 -9.94 -11.56
C GLU A 94 -8.81 -11.34 -12.14
N TYR A 95 -9.57 -12.17 -11.44
CA TYR A 95 -9.99 -13.48 -11.95
C TYR A 95 -10.73 -13.35 -13.29
N VAL A 96 -11.77 -12.52 -13.31
CA VAL A 96 -12.61 -12.36 -14.50
C VAL A 96 -11.81 -11.73 -15.64
N TYR A 97 -10.91 -10.78 -15.35
CA TYR A 97 -10.03 -10.21 -16.37
C TYR A 97 -9.14 -11.28 -17.02
N ARG A 98 -8.51 -12.15 -16.22
CA ARG A 98 -7.67 -13.24 -16.73
C ARG A 98 -8.48 -14.22 -17.58
N GLU A 99 -9.64 -14.63 -17.11
CA GLU A 99 -10.52 -15.56 -17.84
C GLU A 99 -11.02 -14.95 -19.15
N CYS A 100 -11.42 -13.68 -19.14
CA CYS A 100 -11.80 -12.98 -20.36
C CYS A 100 -10.66 -12.95 -21.38
N ASN A 101 -9.42 -12.71 -20.96
CA ASN A 101 -8.27 -12.69 -21.88
C ASN A 101 -8.02 -14.05 -22.53
N LYS A 102 -8.23 -15.16 -21.80
CA LYS A 102 -8.11 -16.52 -22.36
C LYS A 102 -9.17 -16.79 -23.41
N GLN A 103 -10.42 -16.46 -23.11
CA GLN A 103 -11.51 -16.64 -24.07
C GLN A 103 -11.33 -15.74 -25.29
N TRP A 104 -10.82 -14.51 -25.09
CA TRP A 104 -10.50 -13.61 -26.19
C TRP A 104 -9.42 -14.17 -27.11
N LEU A 105 -8.35 -14.77 -26.56
CA LEU A 105 -7.33 -15.45 -27.36
C LEU A 105 -7.93 -16.55 -28.24
N VAL A 106 -8.82 -17.38 -27.69
CA VAL A 106 -9.52 -18.43 -28.44
C VAL A 106 -10.37 -17.84 -29.58
N ILE A 107 -11.09 -16.75 -29.32
CA ILE A 107 -11.88 -16.04 -30.35
C ILE A 107 -10.97 -15.50 -31.45
N CYS A 108 -9.82 -14.91 -31.11
CA CYS A 108 -8.85 -14.43 -32.09
C CYS A 108 -8.33 -15.56 -32.99
N CYS A 109 -8.03 -16.74 -32.42
CA CYS A 109 -7.63 -17.91 -33.21
C CYS A 109 -8.74 -18.34 -34.18
N PHE A 110 -9.98 -18.49 -33.71
CA PHE A 110 -11.10 -18.85 -34.58
C PHE A 110 -11.43 -17.79 -35.64
N SER A 111 -11.22 -16.51 -35.33
CA SER A 111 -11.38 -15.44 -36.30
C SER A 111 -10.32 -15.50 -37.41
N GLY A 112 -9.08 -15.90 -37.10
CA GLY A 112 -8.04 -16.09 -38.10
C GLY A 112 -8.33 -17.25 -39.07
N GLU A 113 -9.01 -18.29 -38.56
CA GLU A 113 -9.44 -19.47 -39.34
C GLU A 113 -10.80 -19.27 -40.05
N ASN A 114 -11.35 -18.05 -40.03
CA ASN A 114 -12.65 -17.71 -40.64
C ASN A 114 -13.85 -18.54 -40.12
N ALA A 115 -13.81 -18.98 -38.85
CA ALA A 115 -14.91 -19.73 -38.21
C ALA A 115 -16.05 -18.80 -37.74
N HIS A 116 -16.64 -18.02 -38.66
CA HIS A 116 -17.56 -16.91 -38.38
C HIS A 116 -18.76 -17.30 -37.49
N ASN A 117 -19.39 -18.44 -37.74
CA ASN A 117 -20.54 -18.93 -36.99
C ASN A 117 -20.23 -19.22 -35.51
N LEU A 118 -18.96 -19.47 -35.19
CA LEU A 118 -18.49 -19.68 -33.82
C LEU A 118 -18.02 -18.36 -33.18
N VAL A 119 -17.35 -17.52 -33.97
CA VAL A 119 -16.80 -16.24 -33.50
C VAL A 119 -17.88 -15.29 -33.01
N LEU A 120 -18.97 -15.14 -33.77
CA LEU A 120 -20.01 -14.16 -33.45
C LEU A 120 -20.67 -14.39 -32.07
N PRO A 121 -21.24 -15.58 -31.76
CA PRO A 121 -21.88 -15.81 -30.47
C PRO A 121 -20.88 -15.75 -29.29
N LEU A 122 -19.66 -16.29 -29.46
CA LEU A 122 -18.62 -16.22 -28.43
C LEU A 122 -18.20 -14.77 -28.13
N THR A 123 -18.09 -13.93 -29.17
CA THR A 123 -17.75 -12.51 -29.00
C THR A 123 -18.85 -11.78 -28.23
N HIS A 124 -20.13 -12.03 -28.53
CA HIS A 124 -21.23 -11.42 -27.78
C HIS A 124 -21.24 -11.84 -26.31
N GLN A 125 -21.11 -13.14 -26.02
CA GLN A 125 -21.06 -13.65 -24.65
C GLN A 125 -19.92 -13.02 -23.85
N LEU A 126 -18.73 -12.96 -24.44
CA LEU A 126 -17.56 -12.40 -23.78
C LEU A 126 -17.67 -10.88 -23.61
N LEU A 127 -18.28 -10.19 -24.58
CA LEU A 127 -18.52 -8.75 -24.52
C LEU A 127 -19.46 -8.36 -23.38
N GLU A 128 -20.51 -9.14 -23.10
CA GLU A 128 -21.39 -8.90 -21.94
C GLU A 128 -20.59 -8.90 -20.62
N VAL A 129 -19.64 -9.82 -20.48
CA VAL A 129 -18.74 -9.87 -19.32
C VAL A 129 -17.80 -8.67 -19.31
N ALA A 130 -17.18 -8.34 -20.44
CA ALA A 130 -16.27 -7.20 -20.55
C ALA A 130 -16.96 -5.87 -20.24
N GLU A 131 -18.20 -5.66 -20.69
CA GLU A 131 -18.99 -4.46 -20.38
C GLU A 131 -19.39 -4.43 -18.90
N LYS A 132 -19.84 -5.55 -18.33
CA LYS A 132 -20.23 -5.68 -16.91
C LYS A 132 -19.07 -5.31 -15.97
N PHE A 133 -17.86 -5.79 -16.27
CA PHE A 133 -16.66 -5.55 -15.46
C PHE A 133 -15.85 -4.33 -15.90
N GLU A 134 -16.35 -3.58 -16.89
CA GLU A 134 -15.76 -2.34 -17.39
C GLU A 134 -14.34 -2.50 -17.95
N PHE A 135 -14.10 -3.60 -18.67
CA PHE A 135 -12.87 -3.84 -19.42
C PHE A 135 -12.90 -3.06 -20.74
N THR A 136 -12.73 -1.74 -20.64
CA THR A 136 -12.82 -0.79 -21.76
C THR A 136 -12.03 -1.22 -22.99
N ARG A 137 -10.76 -1.62 -22.82
CA ARG A 137 -9.89 -1.99 -23.94
C ARG A 137 -10.35 -3.26 -24.65
N MET A 138 -10.74 -4.28 -23.89
CA MET A 138 -11.30 -5.51 -24.46
C MET A 138 -12.62 -5.25 -25.19
N SER A 139 -13.45 -4.34 -24.66
CA SER A 139 -14.70 -3.93 -25.31
C SER A 139 -14.41 -3.30 -26.68
N ILE A 140 -13.38 -2.46 -26.82
CA ILE A 140 -12.96 -1.89 -28.10
C ILE A 140 -12.58 -3.01 -29.08
N ASP A 141 -11.71 -3.92 -28.67
CA ASP A 141 -11.23 -5.00 -29.54
C ASP A 141 -12.39 -5.90 -30.02
N MET A 142 -13.33 -6.22 -29.13
CA MET A 142 -14.52 -7.01 -29.46
C MET A 142 -15.49 -6.27 -30.37
N TYR A 143 -15.76 -4.98 -30.13
CA TYR A 143 -16.61 -4.19 -31.02
C TYR A 143 -15.95 -3.99 -32.40
N ALA A 144 -14.63 -3.86 -32.47
CA ALA A 144 -13.90 -3.83 -33.74
C ALA A 144 -14.07 -5.14 -34.52
N LEU A 145 -13.97 -6.29 -33.84
CA LEU A 145 -14.24 -7.59 -34.45
C LEU A 145 -15.70 -7.69 -34.93
N LEU A 146 -16.68 -7.28 -34.13
CA LEU A 146 -18.09 -7.26 -34.53
C LEU A 146 -18.33 -6.37 -35.76
N CYS A 147 -17.68 -5.21 -35.85
CA CYS A 147 -17.72 -4.39 -37.07
C CYS A 147 -17.24 -5.18 -38.30
N ILE A 148 -16.13 -5.91 -38.20
CA ILE A 148 -15.65 -6.74 -39.32
C ILE A 148 -16.69 -7.81 -39.68
N GLN A 149 -17.26 -8.50 -38.69
CA GLN A 149 -18.25 -9.56 -38.91
C GLN A 149 -19.55 -9.05 -39.55
N PHE A 150 -20.08 -7.90 -39.11
CA PHE A 150 -21.34 -7.33 -39.59
C PHE A 150 -21.20 -6.46 -40.84
N CYS A 151 -20.06 -5.82 -41.06
CA CYS A 151 -19.88 -4.92 -42.21
C CYS A 151 -19.23 -5.66 -43.41
N LEU A 152 -18.35 -6.63 -43.17
CA LEU A 152 -17.55 -7.29 -44.22
C LEU A 152 -17.76 -8.81 -44.30
N GLY A 153 -18.05 -9.45 -43.16
CA GLY A 153 -18.17 -10.91 -43.02
C GLY A 153 -19.45 -11.52 -43.58
N ASN A 154 -19.73 -12.77 -43.20
CA ASN A 154 -20.88 -13.55 -43.68
C ASN A 154 -22.22 -13.14 -43.05
N HIS A 155 -22.19 -12.37 -41.96
CA HIS A 155 -23.38 -11.92 -41.22
C HIS A 155 -23.69 -10.45 -41.53
N ARG A 156 -23.72 -10.07 -42.80
CA ARG A 156 -23.89 -8.65 -43.18
C ARG A 156 -25.21 -8.09 -42.67
N ASP A 157 -25.12 -7.14 -41.75
CA ASP A 157 -26.25 -6.42 -41.18
C ASP A 157 -25.83 -4.97 -40.95
N VAL A 158 -26.37 -4.06 -41.77
CA VAL A 158 -26.04 -2.64 -41.74
C VAL A 158 -26.45 -2.01 -40.41
N THR A 159 -27.57 -2.44 -39.82
CA THR A 159 -28.04 -1.91 -38.53
C THR A 159 -27.10 -2.34 -37.42
N GLN A 160 -26.71 -3.62 -37.37
CA GLN A 160 -25.75 -4.11 -36.37
C GLN A 160 -24.34 -3.53 -36.57
N CYS A 161 -23.90 -3.36 -37.82
CA CYS A 161 -22.65 -2.69 -38.18
C CYS A 161 -22.62 -1.25 -37.64
N ASN A 162 -23.72 -0.49 -37.78
CA ASN A 162 -23.84 0.87 -37.24
C ASN A 162 -23.82 0.88 -35.70
N VAL A 163 -24.53 -0.04 -35.05
CA VAL A 163 -24.53 -0.16 -33.57
C VAL A 163 -23.12 -0.49 -33.06
N ALA A 164 -22.45 -1.48 -33.64
CA ALA A 164 -21.09 -1.85 -33.28
C ALA A 164 -20.11 -0.70 -33.49
N THR A 165 -20.23 0.05 -34.60
CA THR A 165 -19.40 1.22 -34.89
C THR A 165 -19.58 2.33 -33.85
N GLN A 166 -20.83 2.65 -33.51
CA GLN A 166 -21.13 3.66 -32.49
C GLN A 166 -20.57 3.28 -31.11
N LYS A 167 -20.73 2.00 -30.72
CA LYS A 167 -20.19 1.46 -29.49
C LYS A 167 -18.66 1.48 -29.48
N HIS A 168 -18.03 1.07 -30.57
CA HIS A 168 -16.57 1.15 -30.74
C HIS A 168 -16.07 2.58 -30.52
N THR A 169 -16.67 3.57 -31.19
CA THR A 169 -16.32 5.00 -31.00
C THR A 169 -16.56 5.47 -29.56
N TYR A 170 -17.66 5.05 -28.92
CA TYR A 170 -17.93 5.38 -27.51
C TYR A 170 -16.80 4.87 -26.60
N TYR A 171 -16.41 3.60 -26.74
CA TYR A 171 -15.37 3.00 -25.91
C TYR A 171 -13.97 3.58 -26.20
N GLN A 172 -13.67 3.96 -27.44
CA GLN A 172 -12.44 4.71 -27.76
C GLN A 172 -12.38 6.06 -27.03
N GLN A 173 -13.46 6.83 -27.05
CA GLN A 173 -13.54 8.10 -26.32
C GLN A 173 -13.47 7.91 -24.79
N LEU A 174 -14.01 6.80 -24.28
CA LEU A 174 -13.90 6.44 -22.87
C LEU A 174 -12.44 6.11 -22.51
N LEU A 175 -11.77 5.27 -23.30
CA LEU A 175 -10.39 4.86 -23.06
C LEU A 175 -9.45 6.07 -23.04
N GLU A 176 -9.64 7.02 -23.95
CA GLU A 176 -8.86 8.26 -23.96
C GLU A 176 -9.00 9.05 -22.65
N ALA A 177 -10.23 9.14 -22.12
CA ALA A 177 -10.47 9.78 -20.84
C ALA A 177 -9.84 9.02 -19.67
N GLU A 178 -9.89 7.68 -19.69
CA GLU A 178 -9.25 6.82 -18.69
C GLU A 178 -7.72 6.98 -18.69
N HIS A 179 -7.10 6.89 -19.88
CA HIS A 179 -5.67 7.08 -20.06
C HIS A 179 -5.22 8.47 -19.63
N THR A 180 -5.95 9.51 -20.04
CA THR A 180 -5.64 10.88 -19.59
C THR A 180 -5.66 10.97 -18.05
N ALA A 181 -6.62 10.34 -17.38
CA ALA A 181 -6.69 10.37 -15.93
C ALA A 181 -5.53 9.60 -15.27
N GLU A 182 -5.25 8.40 -15.76
CA GLU A 182 -4.16 7.53 -15.30
C GLU A 182 -2.80 8.19 -15.49
N GLU A 183 -2.52 8.70 -16.69
CA GLU A 183 -1.26 9.37 -17.04
C GLU A 183 -1.01 10.60 -16.17
N GLN A 184 -2.01 11.48 -16.01
CA GLN A 184 -1.88 12.67 -15.17
C GLN A 184 -1.59 12.33 -13.71
N TYR A 185 -2.22 11.26 -13.19
CA TYR A 185 -1.98 10.78 -11.84
C TYR A 185 -0.56 10.20 -11.69
N ILE A 186 -0.13 9.35 -12.62
CA ILE A 186 1.22 8.75 -12.63
C ILE A 186 2.27 9.85 -12.71
N ASN A 187 2.17 10.76 -13.68
CA ASN A 187 3.11 11.86 -13.88
C ASN A 187 3.23 12.73 -12.63
N LEU A 188 2.10 13.07 -11.99
CA LEU A 188 2.13 13.89 -10.78
C LEU A 188 2.78 13.18 -9.59
N ASN A 189 2.53 11.88 -9.40
CA ASN A 189 3.17 11.10 -8.33
C ASN A 189 4.67 10.92 -8.59
N THR A 190 5.07 10.62 -9.83
CA THR A 190 6.49 10.54 -10.22
C THR A 190 7.18 11.87 -9.97
N LEU A 191 6.54 12.98 -10.34
CA LEU A 191 7.05 14.32 -10.08
C LEU A 191 7.20 14.60 -8.57
N ALA A 192 6.24 14.17 -7.76
CA ALA A 192 6.27 14.33 -6.31
C ALA A 192 7.33 13.45 -5.62
N ALA A 193 7.61 12.26 -6.16
CA ALA A 193 8.58 11.31 -5.61
C ALA A 193 10.02 11.65 -6.01
N ASN A 194 10.25 11.96 -7.29
CA ASN A 194 11.60 12.07 -7.85
C ASN A 194 12.16 13.50 -7.83
N TYR A 195 11.28 14.49 -7.86
CA TYR A 195 11.69 15.89 -7.90
C TYR A 195 11.24 16.56 -6.60
N LYS A 196 12.13 17.30 -5.95
CA LYS A 196 11.83 18.10 -4.74
C LYS A 196 10.94 19.31 -5.08
N ILE A 197 9.82 19.06 -5.76
CA ILE A 197 8.86 20.07 -6.19
C ILE A 197 8.06 20.52 -4.96
N SER A 198 7.81 21.83 -4.88
CA SER A 198 7.04 22.38 -3.78
C SER A 198 5.58 21.86 -3.80
N ARG A 199 5.02 21.66 -2.61
CA ARG A 199 3.61 21.25 -2.45
C ARG A 199 2.63 22.19 -3.14
N LYS A 200 2.93 23.49 -3.15
CA LYS A 200 2.12 24.50 -3.85
C LYS A 200 2.05 24.19 -5.35
N LYS A 201 3.15 23.75 -5.96
CA LYS A 201 3.19 23.37 -7.38
C LYS A 201 2.44 22.05 -7.60
N ILE A 202 2.62 21.04 -6.74
CA ILE A 202 1.83 19.78 -6.79
C ILE A 202 0.32 20.07 -6.71
N ASN A 203 -0.09 20.92 -5.75
CA ASN A 203 -1.48 21.33 -5.58
C ASN A 203 -2.05 21.97 -6.85
N GLN A 204 -1.31 22.90 -7.45
CA GLN A 204 -1.73 23.60 -8.66
C GLN A 204 -1.84 22.66 -9.88
N LEU A 205 -0.89 21.72 -10.02
CA LEU A 205 -0.91 20.71 -11.08
C LEU A 205 -2.09 19.75 -10.88
N ALA A 206 -2.32 19.26 -9.66
CA ALA A 206 -3.47 18.40 -9.33
C ALA A 206 -4.80 19.09 -9.65
N LYS A 207 -4.95 20.36 -9.27
CA LYS A 207 -6.14 21.17 -9.53
C LYS A 207 -6.39 21.33 -11.04
N THR A 208 -5.33 21.58 -11.80
CA THR A 208 -5.40 21.74 -13.26
C THR A 208 -5.79 20.43 -13.94
N ALA A 209 -5.15 19.32 -13.57
CA ALA A 209 -5.45 18.00 -14.09
C ALA A 209 -6.90 17.58 -13.77
N HIS A 210 -7.32 17.73 -12.52
CA HIS A 210 -8.69 17.39 -12.10
C HIS A 210 -9.75 18.25 -12.82
N ALA A 211 -9.47 19.54 -13.05
CA ALA A 211 -10.38 20.41 -13.80
C ALA A 211 -10.59 19.96 -15.25
N ARG A 212 -9.54 19.50 -15.94
CA ARG A 212 -9.61 18.97 -17.31
C ARG A 212 -10.50 17.72 -17.40
N LEU A 213 -10.41 16.85 -16.40
CA LEU A 213 -11.17 15.59 -16.37
C LEU A 213 -12.65 15.76 -15.97
N LYS A 214 -13.03 16.92 -15.42
CA LYS A 214 -14.37 17.15 -14.85
C LYS A 214 -15.51 16.86 -15.83
N LYS A 215 -15.36 17.21 -17.12
CA LYS A 215 -16.35 16.93 -18.16
C LYS A 215 -16.46 15.41 -18.42
N ALA A 216 -15.33 14.74 -18.57
CA ALA A 216 -15.29 13.29 -18.79
C ALA A 216 -15.84 12.52 -17.59
N MET A 217 -15.47 12.88 -16.35
CA MET A 217 -15.96 12.25 -15.12
C MET A 217 -17.47 12.47 -14.88
N ARG A 218 -18.08 13.45 -15.54
CA ARG A 218 -19.55 13.63 -15.55
C ARG A 218 -20.19 12.71 -16.57
N LYS A 219 -19.61 12.62 -17.77
CA LYS A 219 -20.11 11.81 -18.90
C LYS A 219 -19.97 10.31 -18.64
N TYR A 220 -18.84 9.88 -18.10
CA TYR A 220 -18.49 8.47 -17.93
C TYR A 220 -18.32 8.11 -16.45
N LYS A 221 -18.62 6.84 -16.13
CA LYS A 221 -18.55 6.28 -14.76
C LYS A 221 -17.73 5.00 -14.70
N SER A 222 -16.77 4.83 -15.59
CA SER A 222 -15.93 3.63 -15.62
C SER A 222 -15.00 3.54 -14.41
N TYR A 223 -14.52 2.32 -14.17
CA TYR A 223 -13.61 1.96 -13.09
C TYR A 223 -12.38 2.86 -13.04
N LYS A 224 -11.59 2.92 -14.12
CA LYS A 224 -10.30 3.64 -14.14
C LYS A 224 -10.49 5.14 -14.03
N LEU A 225 -11.44 5.71 -14.77
CA LEU A 225 -11.71 7.15 -14.72
C LEU A 225 -12.18 7.60 -13.33
N THR A 226 -13.03 6.79 -12.70
CA THR A 226 -13.51 7.05 -11.33
C THR A 226 -12.36 6.96 -10.33
N LEU A 227 -11.50 5.94 -10.44
CA LEU A 227 -10.34 5.79 -9.57
C LEU A 227 -9.38 6.98 -9.69
N TYR A 228 -8.77 7.16 -10.86
CA TYR A 228 -7.70 8.14 -11.06
C TYR A 228 -8.21 9.59 -11.00
N GLY A 229 -9.41 9.86 -11.53
CA GLY A 229 -10.01 11.18 -11.46
C GLY A 229 -10.25 11.64 -10.02
N ASN A 230 -10.70 10.75 -9.13
CA ASN A 230 -10.89 11.07 -7.71
C ASN A 230 -9.57 11.09 -6.94
N LEU A 231 -8.59 10.26 -7.29
CA LEU A 231 -7.24 10.33 -6.71
C LEU A 231 -6.55 11.68 -6.98
N LEU A 232 -6.68 12.22 -8.19
CA LEU A 232 -6.22 13.58 -8.52
C LEU A 232 -6.94 14.64 -7.67
N GLY A 233 -8.25 14.45 -7.43
CA GLY A 233 -9.02 15.30 -6.52
C GLY A 233 -8.51 15.22 -5.08
N LEU A 234 -8.12 14.03 -4.59
CA LEU A 234 -7.52 13.87 -3.27
C LEU A 234 -6.18 14.59 -3.17
N LEU A 235 -5.29 14.46 -4.16
CA LEU A 235 -3.98 15.14 -4.16
C LEU A 235 -4.11 16.66 -4.02
N GLN A 236 -5.14 17.25 -4.61
CA GLN A 236 -5.46 18.67 -4.45
C GLN A 236 -5.74 19.03 -2.98
N HIS A 237 -6.49 18.21 -2.24
CA HIS A 237 -6.92 18.56 -0.88
C HIS A 237 -5.94 18.10 0.20
N MET A 238 -5.24 16.98 0.00
CA MET A 238 -4.20 16.49 0.91
C MET A 238 -3.02 17.46 0.99
N SER A 239 -2.57 18.00 -0.15
CA SER A 239 -1.48 18.98 -0.18
C SER A 239 -1.82 20.31 0.52
N ALA A 240 -3.12 20.61 0.69
CA ALA A 240 -3.63 21.79 1.37
C ALA A 240 -4.04 21.54 2.84
N GLY A 241 -3.91 20.31 3.35
CA GLY A 241 -4.33 19.95 4.72
C GLY A 241 -5.85 19.98 4.92
N GLU A 242 -6.64 19.83 3.86
CA GLU A 242 -8.10 19.95 3.90
C GLU A 242 -8.77 18.58 4.17
N ALA A 243 -8.44 17.96 5.31
CA ALA A 243 -8.88 16.60 5.68
C ALA A 243 -10.40 16.39 5.56
N ARG A 244 -11.22 17.41 5.84
CA ARG A 244 -12.69 17.32 5.68
C ARG A 244 -13.13 17.13 4.22
N LYS A 245 -12.45 17.78 3.26
CA LYS A 245 -12.75 17.62 1.83
C LYS A 245 -12.25 16.27 1.31
N VAL A 246 -11.10 15.80 1.82
CA VAL A 246 -10.61 14.42 1.58
C VAL A 246 -11.68 13.41 1.97
N LEU A 247 -12.27 13.53 3.17
CA LEU A 247 -13.36 12.65 3.62
C LEU A 247 -14.60 12.70 2.71
N GLN A 248 -14.97 13.88 2.20
CA GLN A 248 -16.11 14.03 1.29
C GLN A 248 -15.87 13.30 -0.03
N ILE A 249 -14.67 13.43 -0.61
CA ILE A 249 -14.30 12.72 -1.83
C ILE A 249 -14.28 11.22 -1.57
N CYS A 250 -13.62 10.75 -0.51
CA CYS A 250 -13.58 9.32 -0.17
C CYS A 250 -15.00 8.75 -0.02
N SER A 251 -15.86 9.39 0.77
CA SER A 251 -17.23 8.92 1.01
C SER A 251 -18.08 8.89 -0.27
N LYS A 252 -17.87 9.84 -1.19
CA LYS A 252 -18.54 9.82 -2.49
C LYS A 252 -18.01 8.68 -3.37
N THR A 253 -16.71 8.51 -3.44
CA THR A 253 -16.07 7.52 -4.32
C THR A 253 -16.30 6.09 -3.84
N ILE A 254 -16.24 5.84 -2.53
CA ILE A 254 -16.58 4.55 -1.91
C ILE A 254 -17.99 4.14 -2.33
N ARG A 255 -18.99 5.03 -2.20
CA ARG A 255 -20.36 4.74 -2.64
C ARG A 255 -20.46 4.41 -4.13
N LEU A 256 -19.68 5.07 -4.99
CA LEU A 256 -19.67 4.77 -6.43
C LEU A 256 -19.13 3.37 -6.72
N PHE A 257 -18.14 2.91 -5.96
CA PHE A 257 -17.56 1.57 -6.12
C PHE A 257 -18.39 0.48 -5.45
N GLU A 258 -19.01 0.75 -4.29
CA GLU A 258 -19.92 -0.17 -3.62
C GLU A 258 -21.21 -0.44 -4.43
N GLN A 259 -21.58 0.48 -5.34
CA GLN A 259 -22.71 0.32 -6.24
C GLN A 259 -22.39 -0.51 -7.50
N LYS A 260 -21.13 -0.92 -7.72
CA LYS A 260 -20.75 -1.72 -8.88
C LYS A 260 -21.25 -3.16 -8.71
N PRO A 261 -21.61 -3.85 -9.81
CA PRO A 261 -22.10 -5.23 -9.77
C PRO A 261 -20.97 -6.27 -9.61
N TYR A 262 -19.77 -5.83 -9.24
CA TYR A 262 -18.55 -6.63 -9.09
C TYR A 262 -17.71 -6.08 -7.92
N ASN A 263 -16.76 -6.87 -7.41
CA ASN A 263 -15.93 -6.46 -6.29
C ASN A 263 -14.82 -5.49 -6.75
N ALA A 264 -14.97 -4.20 -6.43
CA ALA A 264 -13.95 -3.18 -6.68
C ALA A 264 -12.95 -3.05 -5.50
N GLY A 265 -12.35 -4.18 -5.10
CA GLY A 265 -11.55 -4.29 -3.87
C GLY A 265 -10.41 -3.27 -3.79
N LEU A 266 -9.60 -3.14 -4.84
CA LEU A 266 -8.45 -2.23 -4.85
C LEU A 266 -8.87 -0.75 -4.64
N PRO A 267 -9.81 -0.15 -5.41
CA PRO A 267 -10.30 1.19 -5.14
C PRO A 267 -10.85 1.36 -3.73
N LEU A 268 -11.64 0.39 -3.25
CA LEU A 268 -12.23 0.45 -1.91
C LEU A 268 -11.13 0.48 -0.84
N GLN A 269 -10.11 -0.38 -0.93
CA GLN A 269 -8.94 -0.33 -0.05
C GLN A 269 -8.29 1.06 -0.06
N VAL A 270 -8.02 1.61 -1.24
CA VAL A 270 -7.35 2.92 -1.39
C VAL A 270 -8.18 4.05 -0.77
N PHE A 271 -9.49 4.12 -1.01
CA PHE A 271 -10.31 5.20 -0.47
C PHE A 271 -10.63 5.01 1.02
N TYR A 272 -10.74 3.78 1.52
CA TYR A 272 -10.85 3.54 2.97
C TYR A 272 -9.54 3.88 3.70
N TYR A 273 -8.38 3.59 3.10
CA TYR A 273 -7.08 4.04 3.61
C TYR A 273 -7.05 5.56 3.76
N MET A 274 -7.41 6.30 2.70
CA MET A 274 -7.41 7.77 2.72
C MET A 274 -8.44 8.33 3.71
N GLN A 275 -9.57 7.65 3.88
CA GLN A 275 -10.56 8.00 4.89
C GLN A 275 -10.03 7.82 6.31
N LEU A 276 -9.29 6.74 6.58
CA LEU A 276 -8.65 6.51 7.88
C LEU A 276 -7.60 7.59 8.18
N VAL A 277 -6.71 7.86 7.22
CA VAL A 277 -5.70 8.94 7.31
C VAL A 277 -6.33 10.27 7.67
N ALA A 278 -7.38 10.69 6.95
CA ALA A 278 -8.06 11.95 7.23
C ALA A 278 -8.77 11.97 8.61
N ASN A 279 -9.26 10.82 9.09
CA ASN A 279 -9.82 10.74 10.44
C ASN A 279 -8.75 10.81 11.54
N ILE A 280 -7.53 10.33 11.29
CA ILE A 280 -6.38 10.49 12.20
C ILE A 280 -6.03 11.97 12.32
N GLU A 281 -5.90 12.68 11.19
CA GLU A 281 -5.63 14.13 11.17
C GLU A 281 -6.68 14.91 11.98
N LEU A 282 -7.97 14.53 11.83
CA LEU A 282 -9.08 15.16 12.54
C LEU A 282 -9.29 14.64 13.97
N GLY A 283 -8.61 13.59 14.40
CA GLY A 283 -8.75 12.98 15.73
C GLY A 283 -10.10 12.30 15.96
N ARG A 284 -10.74 11.81 14.91
CA ARG A 284 -12.09 11.22 14.94
C ARG A 284 -12.02 9.72 15.17
N LEU A 285 -11.89 9.30 16.43
CA LEU A 285 -11.76 7.89 16.81
C LEU A 285 -12.84 6.99 16.21
N ALA A 286 -14.11 7.26 16.50
CA ALA A 286 -15.21 6.38 16.07
C ALA A 286 -15.30 6.24 14.54
N ALA A 287 -15.14 7.35 13.82
CA ALA A 287 -15.16 7.34 12.36
C ALA A 287 -13.93 6.65 11.76
N GLY A 288 -12.75 6.83 12.37
CA GLY A 288 -11.52 6.15 11.96
C GLY A 288 -11.60 4.63 12.18
N LEU A 289 -12.08 4.17 13.34
CA LEU A 289 -12.29 2.74 13.58
C LEU A 289 -13.32 2.12 12.63
N LYS A 290 -14.38 2.85 12.27
CA LYS A 290 -15.33 2.42 11.25
C LYS A 290 -14.66 2.28 9.86
N ALA A 291 -13.82 3.24 9.47
CA ALA A 291 -13.07 3.16 8.22
C ALA A 291 -12.09 1.98 8.21
N LEU A 292 -11.41 1.72 9.32
CA LEU A 292 -10.52 0.57 9.50
C LEU A 292 -11.29 -0.75 9.34
N ALA A 293 -12.41 -0.91 10.05
CA ALA A 293 -13.24 -2.12 9.99
C ALA A 293 -13.73 -2.42 8.56
N ASN A 294 -14.03 -1.38 7.78
CA ASN A 294 -14.38 -1.56 6.38
C ASN A 294 -13.17 -1.92 5.51
N CYS A 295 -12.00 -1.36 5.80
CA CYS A 295 -10.80 -1.57 4.99
C CYS A 295 -10.24 -2.99 5.13
N VAL A 296 -10.17 -3.52 6.36
CA VAL A 296 -9.63 -4.87 6.64
C VAL A 296 -10.40 -5.99 5.95
N ARG A 297 -11.66 -5.74 5.52
CA ARG A 297 -12.45 -6.69 4.72
C ARG A 297 -11.87 -6.98 3.35
N TYR A 298 -11.03 -6.09 2.84
CA TYR A 298 -10.46 -6.20 1.49
C TYR A 298 -8.97 -6.55 1.52
N VAL A 299 -8.38 -6.78 2.69
CA VAL A 299 -6.93 -6.93 2.84
C VAL A 299 -6.63 -8.24 3.55
N GLU A 300 -5.78 -9.06 2.95
CA GLU A 300 -5.39 -10.33 3.53
C GLU A 300 -4.61 -10.12 4.84
N PRO A 301 -5.02 -10.75 5.96
CA PRO A 301 -4.28 -10.71 7.22
C PRO A 301 -2.83 -11.15 7.03
N GLY A 302 -1.90 -10.40 7.62
CA GLY A 302 -0.45 -10.65 7.50
C GLY A 302 0.21 -10.04 6.27
N SER A 303 -0.55 -9.68 5.24
CA SER A 303 0.03 -8.97 4.10
C SER A 303 0.68 -7.65 4.55
N PHE A 304 1.63 -7.15 3.75
CA PHE A 304 2.29 -5.86 4.02
C PHE A 304 1.26 -4.72 4.23
N ASN A 305 0.21 -4.69 3.41
CA ASN A 305 -0.86 -3.70 3.53
C ASN A 305 -1.65 -3.84 4.83
N TRP A 306 -1.91 -5.07 5.29
CA TRP A 306 -2.59 -5.31 6.57
C TRP A 306 -1.82 -4.68 7.73
N PHE A 307 -0.49 -4.91 7.80
CA PHE A 307 0.35 -4.27 8.82
C PHE A 307 0.34 -2.74 8.72
N LYS A 308 0.30 -2.18 7.50
CA LYS A 308 0.16 -0.72 7.32
C LYS A 308 -1.18 -0.17 7.81
N PHE A 309 -2.26 -0.93 7.70
CA PHE A 309 -3.54 -0.55 8.33
C PHE A 309 -3.48 -0.61 9.85
N GLN A 310 -2.82 -1.63 10.41
CA GLN A 310 -2.62 -1.70 11.86
C GLN A 310 -1.74 -0.56 12.39
N GLU A 311 -0.73 -0.13 11.64
CA GLU A 311 0.09 1.04 11.97
C GLU A 311 -0.77 2.32 12.05
N LEU A 312 -1.65 2.56 11.06
CA LEU A 312 -2.60 3.68 11.10
C LEU A 312 -3.58 3.58 12.27
N ALA A 313 -4.08 2.37 12.55
CA ALA A 313 -4.98 2.12 13.68
C ALA A 313 -4.28 2.43 15.02
N PHE A 314 -3.03 1.98 15.16
CA PHE A 314 -2.21 2.26 16.34
C PHE A 314 -2.06 3.77 16.54
N ILE A 315 -1.65 4.52 15.50
CA ILE A 315 -1.51 5.97 15.58
C ILE A 315 -2.83 6.66 15.93
N LEU A 316 -3.96 6.23 15.36
CA LEU A 316 -5.29 6.76 15.73
C LEU A 316 -5.57 6.59 17.23
N LEU A 317 -5.29 5.41 17.78
CA LEU A 317 -5.51 5.08 19.19
C LEU A 317 -4.59 5.91 20.10
N MET A 318 -3.31 6.03 19.75
CA MET A 318 -2.34 6.86 20.47
C MET A 318 -2.74 8.34 20.46
N HIS A 319 -3.19 8.85 19.31
CA HIS A 319 -3.62 10.24 19.12
C HIS A 319 -4.89 10.58 19.91
N THR A 320 -5.74 9.58 20.15
CA THR A 320 -7.02 9.72 20.85
C THR A 320 -6.97 9.21 22.30
N GLN A 321 -5.75 8.97 22.83
CA GLN A 321 -5.49 8.56 24.20
C GLN A 321 -6.20 7.26 24.59
N ARG A 322 -6.31 6.31 23.65
CA ARG A 322 -6.82 4.94 23.90
C ARG A 322 -5.64 3.97 24.00
N TYR A 323 -4.79 4.20 25.00
CA TYR A 323 -3.52 3.48 25.14
C TYR A 323 -3.72 1.99 25.49
N ASP A 324 -4.79 1.68 26.23
CA ASP A 324 -5.28 0.32 26.49
C ASP A 324 -5.54 -0.46 25.19
N LYS A 325 -6.26 0.17 24.25
CA LYS A 325 -6.56 -0.43 22.95
C LYS A 325 -5.35 -0.48 22.04
N ALA A 326 -4.48 0.54 22.09
CA ALA A 326 -3.23 0.54 21.35
C ALA A 326 -2.30 -0.60 21.80
N PHE A 327 -2.27 -0.88 23.11
CA PHE A 327 -1.55 -2.01 23.68
C PHE A 327 -2.12 -3.35 23.22
N ALA A 328 -3.44 -3.53 23.25
CA ALA A 328 -4.08 -4.77 22.74
C ALA A 328 -3.77 -5.01 21.25
N LEU A 329 -3.83 -3.95 20.43
CA LEU A 329 -3.46 -4.03 19.02
C LEU A 329 -1.99 -4.40 18.82
N LEU A 330 -1.09 -3.83 19.62
CA LEU A 330 0.33 -4.17 19.57
C LEU A 330 0.57 -5.65 19.93
N GLN A 331 -0.17 -6.20 20.89
CA GLN A 331 -0.09 -7.63 21.23
C GLN A 331 -0.55 -8.52 20.06
N GLU A 332 -1.63 -8.15 19.37
CA GLU A 332 -2.12 -8.87 18.19
C GLU A 332 -1.05 -8.90 17.10
N VAL A 333 -0.49 -7.74 16.77
CA VAL A 333 0.56 -7.60 15.75
C VAL A 333 1.82 -8.37 16.12
N ALA A 334 2.28 -8.28 17.38
CA ALA A 334 3.48 -8.95 17.87
C ALA A 334 3.39 -10.48 17.81
N ARG A 335 2.17 -11.05 17.83
CA ARG A 335 1.92 -12.49 17.71
C ARG A 335 1.80 -12.97 16.27
N HIS A 336 1.69 -12.07 15.30
CA HIS A 336 1.46 -12.45 13.92
C HIS A 336 2.76 -13.04 13.29
N PRO A 337 2.73 -14.27 12.74
CA PRO A 337 3.95 -14.95 12.27
C PRO A 337 4.65 -14.20 11.13
N GLN A 338 3.89 -13.54 10.26
CA GLN A 338 4.44 -12.77 9.14
C GLN A 338 5.10 -11.44 9.56
N LEU A 339 5.06 -11.05 10.83
CA LEU A 339 5.77 -9.85 11.32
C LEU A 339 7.30 -9.97 11.08
N ALA A 340 7.84 -11.18 11.25
CA ALA A 340 9.26 -11.45 11.03
C ALA A 340 9.67 -11.31 9.56
N ALA A 341 8.73 -11.46 8.61
CA ALA A 341 8.97 -11.33 7.18
C ALA A 341 8.89 -9.87 6.69
N LEU A 342 8.49 -8.92 7.55
CA LEU A 342 8.44 -7.51 7.17
C LEU A 342 9.84 -6.91 6.96
N PRO A 343 9.94 -5.87 6.12
CA PRO A 343 11.17 -5.08 6.01
C PRO A 343 11.60 -4.47 7.36
N ASP A 344 12.91 -4.27 7.54
CA ASP A 344 13.50 -3.78 8.79
C ASP A 344 12.84 -2.51 9.33
N TYR A 345 12.58 -1.52 8.47
CA TYR A 345 11.98 -0.25 8.90
C TYR A 345 10.58 -0.44 9.51
N ALA A 346 9.80 -1.41 9.00
CA ALA A 346 8.46 -1.69 9.51
C ALA A 346 8.56 -2.40 10.87
N ARG A 347 9.48 -3.36 11.01
CA ARG A 347 9.76 -4.01 12.31
C ARG A 347 10.26 -3.02 13.37
N GLN A 348 11.12 -2.08 12.96
CA GLN A 348 11.59 -0.98 13.81
C GLN A 348 10.44 -0.09 14.29
N SER A 349 9.48 0.23 13.40
CA SER A 349 8.31 1.04 13.75
C SER A 349 7.48 0.38 14.87
N TRP A 350 7.21 -0.93 14.76
CA TRP A 350 6.50 -1.69 15.80
C TRP A 350 7.25 -1.76 17.12
N GLN A 351 8.58 -1.88 17.08
CA GLN A 351 9.38 -1.81 18.30
C GLN A 351 9.31 -0.42 18.95
N LEU A 352 9.42 0.65 18.15
CA LEU A 352 9.29 2.01 18.64
C LEU A 352 7.93 2.24 19.31
N TYR A 353 6.85 1.75 18.70
CA TYR A 353 5.50 1.81 19.26
C TYR A 353 5.37 1.12 20.61
N ARG A 354 6.01 -0.05 20.79
CA ARG A 354 6.10 -0.72 22.10
C ARG A 354 6.77 0.16 23.13
N GLN A 355 7.92 0.74 22.80
CA GLN A 355 8.69 1.56 23.73
C GLN A 355 7.95 2.86 24.11
N TYR A 356 7.20 3.46 23.17
CA TYR A 356 6.34 4.59 23.46
C TYR A 356 5.25 4.25 24.48
N LEU A 357 4.57 3.11 24.33
CA LEU A 357 3.56 2.68 25.29
C LEU A 357 4.18 2.40 26.67
N GLN A 358 5.36 1.77 26.73
CA GLN A 358 6.08 1.55 27.99
C GLN A 358 6.46 2.88 28.67
N ALA A 359 7.02 3.84 27.91
CA ALA A 359 7.34 5.17 28.42
C ALA A 359 6.09 5.88 28.96
N LEU A 360 4.97 5.84 28.23
CA LEU A 360 3.71 6.43 28.68
C LEU A 360 3.17 5.77 29.96
N GLN A 361 3.24 4.45 30.08
CA GLN A 361 2.84 3.72 31.29
C GLN A 361 3.65 4.20 32.50
N HIS A 362 4.98 4.30 32.37
CA HIS A 362 5.84 4.78 33.44
C HIS A 362 5.62 6.25 33.81
N LEU A 363 5.23 7.08 32.84
CA LEU A 363 4.86 8.48 33.07
C LEU A 363 3.41 8.63 33.62
N GLY A 364 2.74 7.52 33.93
CA GLY A 364 1.43 7.52 34.59
C GLY A 364 0.23 7.67 33.65
N ALA A 365 0.40 7.39 32.34
CA ALA A 365 -0.74 7.33 31.44
C ALA A 365 -1.63 6.11 31.78
N PRO A 366 -2.96 6.27 31.83
CA PRO A 366 -3.86 5.18 32.19
C PRO A 366 -3.81 4.08 31.11
N MET A 367 -3.42 2.87 31.51
CA MET A 367 -3.33 1.70 30.64
C MET A 367 -3.75 0.45 31.43
N ALA A 368 -5.06 0.24 31.56
CA ALA A 368 -5.60 -0.84 32.38
C ALA A 368 -5.17 -2.22 31.83
N GLY A 369 -4.61 -3.07 32.70
CA GLY A 369 -4.25 -4.45 32.38
C GLY A 369 -3.08 -4.62 31.42
N ALA A 370 -2.27 -3.58 31.17
CA ALA A 370 -1.11 -3.68 30.29
C ALA A 370 0.06 -4.38 30.99
N ASP A 371 0.36 -5.60 30.53
CA ASP A 371 1.54 -6.37 30.92
C ASP A 371 2.49 -6.56 29.71
N PHE A 372 3.61 -5.83 29.72
CA PHE A 372 4.63 -5.92 28.69
C PHE A 372 5.56 -7.13 28.85
N ALA A 373 5.60 -7.78 30.02
CA ALA A 373 6.45 -8.94 30.28
C ALA A 373 5.92 -10.18 29.54
N GLY A 374 4.59 -10.37 29.50
CA GLY A 374 3.94 -11.45 28.76
C GLY A 374 3.86 -11.24 27.23
N MET A 375 4.36 -10.13 26.69
CA MET A 375 4.31 -9.84 25.25
C MET A 375 5.53 -10.45 24.52
N PRO A 376 5.34 -11.12 23.37
CA PRO A 376 6.43 -11.65 22.56
C PRO A 376 7.54 -10.60 22.33
N PRO A 377 8.82 -10.98 22.42
CA PRO A 377 9.89 -10.03 22.17
C PRO A 377 9.83 -9.54 20.72
N LEU A 378 9.98 -8.23 20.54
CA LEU A 378 10.23 -7.66 19.22
C LEU A 378 11.74 -7.55 19.04
N GLN A 379 12.23 -7.82 17.83
CA GLN A 379 13.65 -7.72 17.50
C GLN A 379 14.20 -6.34 17.88
N THR A 380 15.27 -6.29 18.67
CA THR A 380 15.99 -5.06 19.04
C THR A 380 16.96 -4.62 17.96
N PHE A 381 16.93 -3.33 17.61
CA PHE A 381 17.84 -2.72 16.65
C PHE A 381 18.84 -1.82 17.38
N GLN A 382 20.14 -2.02 17.15
CA GLN A 382 21.22 -1.24 17.79
C GLN A 382 21.40 0.18 17.20
N ASN A 383 20.68 0.52 16.13
CA ASN A 383 20.63 1.87 15.54
C ASN A 383 19.36 2.02 14.69
N PRO A 384 18.17 2.19 15.31
CA PRO A 384 16.87 2.08 14.66
C PRO A 384 16.51 3.31 13.82
N SER A 385 17.37 3.84 12.94
CA SER A 385 17.06 5.15 12.35
C SER A 385 17.88 5.62 11.15
N GLY A 386 18.94 4.94 10.71
CA GLY A 386 19.97 5.54 9.85
C GLY A 386 19.52 6.18 8.52
N LYS A 387 18.33 5.86 8.00
CA LYS A 387 17.84 6.41 6.71
C LYS A 387 16.44 7.06 6.76
N VAL A 388 15.67 6.90 7.85
CA VAL A 388 14.28 7.37 7.93
C VAL A 388 14.16 8.48 8.97
N VAL A 389 14.07 9.73 8.49
CA VAL A 389 13.98 10.94 9.33
C VAL A 389 12.81 10.89 10.32
N GLY A 390 11.69 10.26 9.92
CA GLY A 390 10.52 10.09 10.77
C GLY A 390 10.81 9.30 12.04
N LEU A 391 11.43 8.13 11.88
CA LEU A 391 11.85 7.27 12.98
C LEU A 391 12.92 7.92 13.85
N GLN A 392 13.89 8.63 13.24
CA GLN A 392 14.89 9.42 13.99
C GLN A 392 14.24 10.44 14.92
N CYS A 393 13.28 11.20 14.41
CA CYS A 393 12.58 12.21 15.19
C CYS A 393 11.85 11.61 16.40
N ALA A 394 11.14 10.50 16.19
CA ALA A 394 10.41 9.85 17.28
C ALA A 394 11.32 9.10 18.24
N GLN A 395 12.46 8.57 17.81
CA GLN A 395 13.46 8.03 18.72
C GLN A 395 14.01 9.12 19.65
N LEU A 396 14.35 10.30 19.13
CA LEU A 396 14.83 11.43 19.95
C LEU A 396 13.81 11.85 21.01
N VAL A 397 12.52 11.89 20.66
CA VAL A 397 11.44 12.17 21.61
C VAL A 397 11.37 11.05 22.67
N LEU A 398 11.46 9.78 22.26
CA LEU A 398 11.44 8.65 23.18
C LEU A 398 12.63 8.64 24.14
N ASP A 399 13.83 8.93 23.65
CA ASP A 399 15.05 9.04 24.46
C ASP A 399 14.86 10.14 25.51
N TRP A 400 14.32 11.29 25.10
CA TRP A 400 13.98 12.38 26.02
C TRP A 400 12.98 11.95 27.09
N LEU A 401 11.89 11.27 26.72
CA LEU A 401 10.91 10.73 27.67
C LEU A 401 11.54 9.74 28.65
N THR A 402 12.48 8.92 28.18
CA THR A 402 13.18 7.91 29.00
C THR A 402 14.10 8.56 30.03
N HIS A 403 14.84 9.61 29.65
CA HIS A 403 15.66 10.38 30.59
C HIS A 403 14.80 11.17 31.59
N LEU A 404 13.69 11.77 31.13
CA LEU A 404 12.72 12.40 32.03
C LEU A 404 12.17 11.38 33.05
N GLN A 405 11.81 10.18 32.60
CA GLN A 405 11.34 9.10 33.47
C GLN A 405 12.40 8.73 34.53
N ARG A 406 13.69 8.80 34.18
CA ARG A 406 14.81 8.53 35.09
C ARG A 406 15.13 9.69 36.03
N GLY A 407 14.57 10.87 35.81
CA GLY A 407 14.99 12.09 36.50
C GLY A 407 16.44 12.48 36.17
N ASP A 408 16.96 12.00 35.04
CA ASP A 408 18.34 12.21 34.61
C ASP A 408 18.43 13.51 33.81
N PHE A 409 18.40 14.63 34.54
CA PHE A 409 18.42 15.97 33.94
C PHE A 409 19.76 16.32 33.28
N ASP A 410 20.87 15.68 33.68
CA ASP A 410 22.15 15.85 33.02
C ASP A 410 22.15 15.26 31.61
N ALA A 411 21.59 14.05 31.45
CA ALA A 411 21.41 13.47 30.14
C ALA A 411 20.42 14.27 29.28
N LEU A 412 19.36 14.84 29.86
CA LEU A 412 18.45 15.75 29.15
C LEU A 412 19.18 17.00 28.63
N ARG A 413 20.01 17.62 29.46
CA ARG A 413 20.85 18.77 29.05
C ARG A 413 21.76 18.42 27.87
N LEU A 414 22.39 17.24 27.89
CA LEU A 414 23.21 16.77 26.77
C LEU A 414 22.38 16.51 25.50
N LEU A 415 21.20 15.89 25.65
CA LEU A 415 20.29 15.58 24.54
C LEU A 415 19.73 16.86 23.88
N SER A 416 19.59 17.95 24.64
CA SER A 416 19.11 19.26 24.14
C SER A 416 19.88 19.75 22.90
N GLY A 417 21.21 19.60 22.89
CA GLY A 417 22.03 19.95 21.73
C GLY A 417 21.74 19.09 20.49
N GLN A 418 21.45 17.80 20.69
CA GLN A 418 21.07 16.89 19.61
C GLN A 418 19.69 17.22 19.04
N LEU A 419 18.71 17.53 19.91
CA LEU A 419 17.38 17.99 19.50
C LEU A 419 17.46 19.25 18.65
N ALA A 420 18.23 20.25 19.11
CA ALA A 420 18.41 21.52 18.41
C ALA A 420 19.01 21.33 17.01
N ARG A 421 20.08 20.53 16.92
CA ARG A 421 20.75 20.21 15.65
C ARG A 421 19.83 19.45 14.70
N PHE A 422 19.17 18.40 15.18
CA PHE A 422 18.26 17.60 14.37
C PHE A 422 17.10 18.43 13.81
N ALA A 423 16.49 19.28 14.64
CA ALA A 423 15.41 20.17 14.23
C ALA A 423 15.87 21.15 13.13
N ALA A 424 17.07 21.72 13.27
CA ALA A 424 17.65 22.63 12.28
C ALA A 424 18.00 21.93 10.96
N ASP A 425 18.51 20.70 11.01
CA ASP A 425 18.99 20.00 9.83
C ASP A 425 17.85 19.35 9.04
N HIS A 426 16.83 18.81 9.72
CA HIS A 426 15.86 17.90 9.09
C HIS A 426 14.39 18.37 9.14
N LEU A 427 14.00 19.27 10.04
CA LEU A 427 12.58 19.58 10.30
C LEU A 427 12.10 20.94 9.77
N LYS A 428 12.82 21.54 8.80
CA LYS A 428 12.46 22.83 8.18
C LYS A 428 11.25 22.77 7.24
N SER A 429 10.86 21.57 6.79
CA SER A 429 9.78 21.39 5.82
C SER A 429 8.40 21.67 6.45
N PRO A 430 7.40 22.14 5.67
CA PRO A 430 6.06 22.41 6.20
C PRO A 430 5.38 21.23 6.91
N VAL A 431 5.69 19.98 6.51
CA VAL A 431 5.17 18.75 7.15
C VAL A 431 5.75 18.53 8.53
N ALA A 432 7.06 18.77 8.66
CA ALA A 432 7.80 18.50 9.87
C ALA A 432 7.73 19.64 10.88
N LYS A 433 7.07 20.76 10.55
CA LYS A 433 7.01 21.95 11.41
C LYS A 433 6.39 21.68 12.79
N ARG A 434 5.42 20.76 12.89
CA ARG A 434 4.88 20.37 14.20
C ARG A 434 5.97 19.75 15.07
N SER A 435 6.68 18.77 14.52
CA SER A 435 7.82 18.12 15.18
C SER A 435 8.93 19.11 15.50
N TYR A 436 9.23 20.06 14.59
CA TYR A 436 10.18 21.15 14.85
C TYR A 436 9.83 21.94 16.12
N PHE A 437 8.58 22.43 16.23
CA PHE A 437 8.17 23.19 17.40
C PHE A 437 8.11 22.32 18.67
N PHE A 438 7.77 21.04 18.54
CA PHE A 438 7.80 20.13 19.67
C PHE A 438 9.22 19.87 20.17
N LEU A 439 10.20 19.65 19.27
CA LEU A 439 11.59 19.49 19.68
C LEU A 439 12.13 20.78 20.33
N LYS A 440 11.72 21.96 19.85
CA LYS A 440 12.04 23.24 20.51
C LYS A 440 11.42 23.39 21.90
N LEU A 441 10.24 22.82 22.14
CA LEU A 441 9.66 22.75 23.48
C LEU A 441 10.49 21.84 24.39
N LEU A 442 10.88 20.66 23.91
CA LEU A 442 11.72 19.73 24.67
C LEU A 442 13.11 20.30 24.96
N GLU A 443 13.70 21.02 24.00
CA GLU A 443 14.98 21.73 24.16
C GLU A 443 14.94 22.70 25.34
N GLU A 444 13.92 23.56 25.42
CA GLU A 444 13.73 24.48 26.57
C GLU A 444 13.47 23.70 27.87
N ALA A 445 12.66 22.64 27.81
CA ALA A 445 12.33 21.82 28.97
C ALA A 445 13.48 20.97 29.51
N SER A 446 14.56 20.81 28.73
CA SER A 446 15.72 20.00 29.10
C SER A 446 16.57 20.66 30.20
N ASN A 447 16.34 21.94 30.48
CA ASN A 447 16.96 22.66 31.58
C ASN A 447 15.89 23.15 32.57
N PRO A 448 15.62 22.42 33.67
CA PRO A 448 14.59 22.77 34.64
C PRO A 448 14.82 24.13 35.31
N ASP A 449 16.09 24.54 35.43
CA ASP A 449 16.51 25.77 36.09
C ASP A 449 16.34 27.00 35.17
N ALA A 450 16.15 26.78 33.87
CA ALA A 450 15.95 27.86 32.91
C ALA A 450 14.49 28.33 32.89
N THR A 451 14.30 29.64 32.93
CA THR A 451 12.97 30.23 32.71
C THR A 451 12.52 29.92 31.27
N PRO A 452 11.36 29.27 31.06
CA PRO A 452 10.88 28.93 29.72
C PRO A 452 10.46 30.20 28.97
N VAL A 453 11.32 30.69 28.08
CA VAL A 453 11.12 31.97 27.37
C VAL A 453 10.10 31.84 26.25
N ASN A 454 10.18 30.79 25.42
CA ASN A 454 9.33 30.66 24.24
C ASN A 454 8.31 29.52 24.32
N SER A 455 8.24 28.76 25.41
CA SER A 455 7.38 27.58 25.51
C SER A 455 5.91 27.87 25.18
N ARG A 456 5.34 29.00 25.64
CA ARG A 456 3.97 29.40 25.26
C ARG A 456 3.84 29.68 23.76
N LYS A 457 4.83 30.33 23.16
CA LYS A 457 4.88 30.67 21.73
C LYS A 457 5.00 29.41 20.88
N TYR A 458 5.88 28.47 21.23
CA TYR A 458 6.02 27.21 20.49
C TYR A 458 4.78 26.35 20.59
N LEU A 459 4.15 26.23 21.77
CA LEU A 459 2.90 25.50 21.93
C LEU A 459 1.75 26.11 21.11
N ALA A 460 1.63 27.45 21.11
CA ALA A 460 0.64 28.14 20.29
C ALA A 460 0.86 27.93 18.78
N ARG A 461 2.12 27.98 18.32
CA ARG A 461 2.47 27.71 16.92
C ARG A 461 2.18 26.25 16.53
N LEU A 462 2.51 25.32 17.42
CA LEU A 462 2.25 23.89 17.22
C LEU A 462 0.74 23.63 17.05
N ALA A 463 -0.10 24.19 17.93
CA ALA A 463 -1.55 24.04 17.89
C ALA A 463 -2.22 24.65 16.63
N GLN A 464 -1.60 25.66 16.02
CA GLN A 464 -2.08 26.28 14.77
C GLN A 464 -1.79 25.43 13.53
N ILE A 465 -0.83 24.50 13.62
CA ILE A 465 -0.45 23.67 12.48
C ILE A 465 -1.28 22.37 12.54
N PRO A 466 -2.06 22.05 11.50
CA PRO A 466 -2.84 20.82 11.49
C PRO A 466 -1.91 19.60 11.55
N VAL A 467 -2.36 18.55 12.23
CA VAL A 467 -1.72 17.23 12.17
C VAL A 467 -1.69 16.79 10.70
N GLN A 468 -0.52 16.34 10.24
CA GLN A 468 -0.33 15.87 8.87
C GLN A 468 0.20 14.45 8.91
N VAL A 469 -0.50 13.55 8.23
CA VAL A 469 -0.23 12.11 8.23
C VAL A 469 0.40 11.66 6.89
N ALA A 470 0.60 12.59 5.95
CA ALA A 470 1.06 12.28 4.60
C ALA A 470 2.53 11.85 4.51
N ASN A 471 2.78 10.74 3.79
CA ASN A 471 4.07 10.26 3.28
C ASN A 471 5.23 10.35 4.30
N GLN A 472 5.29 9.42 5.26
CA GLN A 472 6.43 9.20 6.18
C GLN A 472 6.52 10.13 7.41
N THR A 473 5.44 10.84 7.76
CA THR A 473 5.35 11.60 9.01
C THR A 473 4.60 10.88 10.12
N LEU A 474 3.96 9.74 9.80
CA LEU A 474 3.25 8.90 10.77
C LEU A 474 4.16 8.50 11.93
N GLU A 475 5.41 8.18 11.63
CA GLU A 475 6.37 7.79 12.64
C GLU A 475 6.85 8.98 13.49
N MET A 476 6.77 10.23 13.03
CA MET A 476 7.29 11.40 13.77
C MET A 476 6.48 11.74 15.03
N GLU A 477 5.15 11.74 14.90
CA GLU A 477 4.22 12.13 15.95
C GLU A 477 3.43 10.90 16.41
N VAL A 478 4.11 9.98 17.12
CA VAL A 478 3.48 8.73 17.63
C VAL A 478 2.32 9.04 18.59
N VAL A 479 2.53 10.02 19.47
CA VAL A 479 1.51 10.59 20.34
C VAL A 479 1.31 12.04 19.94
N ARG A 480 0.06 12.51 19.93
CA ARG A 480 -0.21 13.94 19.68
C ARG A 480 0.61 14.80 20.61
N TYR A 481 1.39 15.72 20.06
CA TYR A 481 2.35 16.51 20.83
C TYR A 481 1.68 17.35 21.91
N GLU A 482 0.47 17.86 21.67
CA GLU A 482 -0.30 18.57 22.69
C GLU A 482 -0.69 17.68 23.88
N HIS A 483 -0.95 16.39 23.63
CA HIS A 483 -1.26 15.42 24.68
C HIS A 483 0.02 14.99 25.40
N LEU A 484 1.08 14.69 24.65
CA LEU A 484 2.36 14.29 25.22
C LEU A 484 2.95 15.41 26.10
N TRP A 485 2.88 16.65 25.64
CA TRP A 485 3.32 17.81 26.43
C TRP A 485 2.58 17.94 27.76
N LYS A 486 1.27 17.68 27.80
CA LYS A 486 0.51 17.69 29.07
C LYS A 486 0.99 16.62 30.05
N ILE A 487 1.37 15.44 29.56
CA ILE A 487 1.95 14.38 30.39
C ILE A 487 3.31 14.83 30.93
N ILE A 488 4.17 15.35 30.06
CA ILE A 488 5.49 15.89 30.41
C ILE A 488 5.37 16.98 31.48
N GLN A 489 4.46 17.95 31.31
CA GLN A 489 4.26 19.03 32.27
C GLN A 489 3.84 18.53 33.64
N LYS A 490 2.95 17.54 33.72
CA LYS A 490 2.55 16.94 35.00
C LYS A 490 3.73 16.33 35.74
N VAL A 491 4.62 15.66 34.99
CA VAL A 491 5.82 15.05 35.54
C VAL A 491 6.83 16.11 36.00
N LEU A 492 7.08 17.15 35.20
CA LEU A 492 7.98 18.24 35.57
C LEU A 492 7.49 19.03 36.80
N GLN A 493 6.17 19.19 36.95
CA GLN A 493 5.57 19.85 38.12
C GLN A 493 5.57 18.98 39.38
N ASN A 494 5.68 17.65 39.23
CA ASN A 494 5.71 16.72 40.35
C ASN A 494 6.69 15.56 40.10
N PRO A 495 8.01 15.80 40.20
CA PRO A 495 9.04 14.80 39.87
C PRO A 495 8.96 13.53 40.73
N GLU A 496 8.46 13.64 41.96
CA GLU A 496 8.26 12.52 42.90
C GLU A 496 7.21 11.50 42.43
N SER A 497 6.28 11.92 41.55
CA SER A 497 5.23 11.05 41.01
C SER A 497 5.79 9.90 40.14
N VAL A 498 6.93 10.11 39.47
CA VAL A 498 7.54 9.11 38.59
C VAL A 498 8.26 8.02 39.39
N LYS A 499 8.87 8.37 40.54
CA LYS A 499 9.52 7.39 41.42
C LYS A 499 8.51 6.41 42.03
N ARG A 500 7.29 6.87 42.37
CA ARG A 500 6.21 6.02 42.90
C ARG A 500 5.62 5.06 41.86
N ASN A 501 5.49 5.51 40.61
CA ASN A 501 4.99 4.66 39.52
C ASN A 501 6.00 3.57 39.09
N ARG A 502 7.29 3.77 39.34
CA ARG A 502 8.32 2.71 39.15
C ARG A 502 8.19 1.58 40.16
N ALA A 503 7.88 1.90 41.41
CA ALA A 503 7.79 0.92 42.49
C ALA A 503 6.52 0.06 42.43
N SER A 504 5.51 0.46 41.66
CA SER A 504 4.22 -0.23 41.52
C SER A 504 4.06 -1.03 40.23
N GLY A 505 5.02 -0.95 39.30
CA GLY A 505 5.03 -1.67 38.03
C GLY A 505 6.26 -2.58 37.83
N ALA A 506 6.95 -2.93 38.91
CA ALA A 506 8.04 -3.91 38.93
C ALA A 506 7.55 -5.26 39.45
#